data_AF-A0A7V1GRP0-F1
#
_entry.id   AF-A0A7V1GRP0-F1
#
_cell.length_a   1.000
_cell.length_b   1.000
_cell.length_c   1.000
_cell.angle_alpha   90.00
_cell.angle_beta   90.00
_cell.angle_gamma   90.00
#
_symmetry.space_group_name_H-M   'P 1'
#
loop_
_entity.id
_entity.type
_entity.pdbx_description
1 polymer ?
#
loop_
_entity_poly.entity_id
_entity_poly.type
_entity_poly.pdbx_seq_one_letter_code
_entity_poly.pdbx_strand_id
1 'polypeptide(L)'
;AREDIETLLLRALRDQERGLGGRGLELASDALHFIAEHAQGDARVAYNVLESAAELAALRGLQRIDVALAEEAAQHRALLYDKAGEEHYNVISAFIKSMRGSDPDAAVYWMMRMLEAGEDPLFIARRMVIFAAEDIGNADPRALMVAVAAKDAVHFVGLPEGCIPLAQAATYLATAPKSNAAYRAMLAAKEDVRRLGPLPVPLHLRNAPTPLMRELGYGRGYEYAHDLPGHFTDQPHLPAELQGRTYYIPSDQGEEKAIAERLAQWRERRRKRSDDA
;
A
#
# COMPACT_ATOMS: atom_id res chain seq x y z
N ALA A 1 -38.81 -0.86 11.45
CA ALA A 1 -37.47 -0.26 11.49
C ALA A 1 -36.78 -0.50 12.84
N ARG A 2 -37.18 0.16 13.94
CA ARG A 2 -36.56 -0.07 15.26
C ARG A 2 -36.73 -1.52 15.75
N GLU A 3 -37.94 -2.06 15.72
CA GLU A 3 -38.24 -3.43 16.16
C GLU A 3 -37.47 -4.51 15.35
N ASP A 4 -37.22 -4.24 14.06
CA ASP A 4 -36.41 -5.11 13.21
C ASP A 4 -34.95 -5.12 13.66
N ILE A 5 -34.41 -3.95 14.03
CA ILE A 5 -33.06 -3.80 14.56
C ILE A 5 -32.93 -4.49 15.93
N GLU A 6 -33.90 -4.30 16.83
CA GLU A 6 -33.94 -4.98 18.12
C GLU A 6 -33.93 -6.51 17.94
N THR A 7 -34.71 -7.02 16.98
CA THR A 7 -34.74 -8.45 16.63
C THR A 7 -33.38 -8.94 16.14
N LEU A 8 -32.71 -8.16 15.29
CA LEU A 8 -31.38 -8.48 14.77
C LEU A 8 -30.33 -8.50 15.89
N LEU A 9 -30.32 -7.50 16.77
CA LEU A 9 -29.42 -7.42 17.93
C LEU A 9 -29.59 -8.63 18.86
N LEU A 10 -30.83 -8.99 19.19
CA LEU A 10 -31.12 -10.17 20.01
C LEU A 10 -30.68 -11.47 19.33
N ARG A 11 -30.79 -11.55 18.01
CA ARG A 11 -30.29 -12.70 17.24
C ARG A 11 -28.77 -12.80 17.32
N ALA A 12 -28.05 -11.69 17.11
CA ALA A 12 -26.60 -11.65 17.22
C ALA A 12 -26.11 -11.97 18.64
N LEU A 13 -26.82 -11.52 19.68
CA LEU A 13 -26.48 -11.83 21.07
C LEU A 13 -26.63 -13.33 21.40
N ARG A 14 -27.51 -14.05 20.71
CA ARG A 14 -27.82 -15.47 20.97
C ARG A 14 -27.11 -16.46 20.04
N ASP A 15 -26.65 -16.01 18.87
CA ASP A 15 -25.99 -16.88 17.89
C ASP A 15 -24.63 -17.36 18.43
N GLN A 16 -24.49 -18.67 18.58
CA GLN A 16 -23.32 -19.33 19.16
C GLN A 16 -22.17 -19.48 18.15
N GLU A 17 -22.46 -19.44 16.84
CA GLU A 17 -21.47 -19.70 15.78
C GLU A 17 -20.94 -18.40 15.16
N ARG A 18 -21.81 -17.41 14.98
CA ARG A 18 -21.52 -16.17 14.24
C ARG A 18 -21.81 -14.90 15.04
N GLY A 19 -22.20 -15.04 16.30
CA GLY A 19 -22.56 -13.93 17.18
C GLY A 19 -21.86 -13.98 18.53
N LEU A 20 -22.49 -13.37 19.53
CA LEU A 20 -21.94 -13.22 20.88
C LEU A 20 -22.46 -14.30 21.86
N GLY A 21 -23.16 -15.32 21.37
CA GLY A 21 -23.84 -16.32 22.21
C GLY A 21 -22.90 -17.09 23.14
N GLY A 22 -21.64 -17.29 22.73
CA GLY A 22 -20.64 -17.96 23.55
C GLY A 22 -20.08 -17.12 24.71
N ARG A 23 -20.41 -15.82 24.77
CA ARG A 23 -19.86 -14.89 25.78
C ARG A 23 -20.71 -14.78 27.05
N GLY A 24 -21.94 -15.29 27.06
CA GLY A 24 -22.82 -15.24 28.23
C GLY A 24 -23.31 -13.83 28.62
N LEU A 25 -23.21 -12.86 27.71
CA LEU A 25 -23.55 -11.47 27.98
C LEU A 25 -25.07 -11.25 28.05
N GLU A 26 -25.51 -10.53 29.09
CA GLU A 26 -26.87 -10.02 29.21
C GLU A 26 -26.95 -8.60 28.63
N LEU A 27 -27.88 -8.34 27.72
CA LEU A 27 -28.15 -6.99 27.21
C LEU A 27 -29.41 -6.44 27.89
N ALA A 28 -29.27 -5.33 28.61
CA ALA A 28 -30.39 -4.68 29.27
C ALA A 28 -31.38 -4.11 28.23
N SER A 29 -32.68 -4.11 28.54
CA SER A 29 -33.72 -3.69 27.59
C SER A 29 -33.62 -2.22 27.17
N ASP A 30 -33.21 -1.36 28.07
CA ASP A 30 -32.93 0.06 27.83
C ASP A 30 -31.68 0.26 26.95
N ALA A 31 -30.64 -0.53 27.16
CA ALA A 31 -29.46 -0.58 26.29
C ALA A 31 -29.82 -1.08 24.88
N LEU A 32 -30.60 -2.15 24.76
CA LEU A 32 -31.10 -2.67 23.49
C LEU A 32 -31.87 -1.59 22.72
N HIS A 33 -32.76 -0.88 23.42
CA HIS A 33 -33.55 0.19 22.85
C HIS A 33 -32.68 1.36 22.38
N PHE A 34 -31.76 1.80 23.24
CA PHE A 34 -30.80 2.85 22.92
C PHE A 34 -30.01 2.51 21.64
N ILE A 35 -29.46 1.29 21.55
CA ILE A 35 -28.68 0.86 20.38
C ILE A 35 -29.55 0.85 19.12
N ALA A 36 -30.80 0.36 19.22
CA ALA A 36 -31.71 0.29 18.09
C ALA A 36 -32.16 1.67 17.60
N GLU A 37 -32.38 2.62 18.51
CA GLU A 37 -32.71 4.02 18.16
C GLU A 37 -31.49 4.76 17.60
N HIS A 38 -30.33 4.57 18.22
CA HIS A 38 -29.06 5.14 17.75
C HIS A 38 -28.72 4.68 16.33
N ALA A 39 -29.06 3.44 15.97
CA ALA A 39 -28.80 2.89 14.64
C ALA A 39 -29.65 3.49 13.52
N GLN A 40 -30.75 4.20 13.84
CA GLN A 40 -31.66 4.82 12.86
C GLN A 40 -32.08 3.90 11.70
N GLY A 41 -32.14 2.58 11.93
CA GLY A 41 -32.50 1.57 10.92
C GLY A 41 -31.33 0.92 10.17
N ASP A 42 -30.05 1.28 10.41
CA ASP A 42 -28.90 0.56 9.86
C ASP A 42 -28.42 -0.55 10.81
N ALA A 43 -28.66 -1.81 10.42
CA ALA A 43 -28.26 -2.99 11.20
C ALA A 43 -26.76 -3.08 11.45
N ARG A 44 -25.92 -2.55 10.55
CA ARG A 44 -24.46 -2.54 10.75
C ARG A 44 -24.08 -1.62 11.89
N VAL A 45 -24.70 -0.43 11.98
CA VAL A 45 -24.46 0.51 13.08
C VAL A 45 -24.83 -0.14 14.40
N ALA A 46 -26.02 -0.77 14.46
CA ALA A 46 -26.49 -1.48 15.64
C ALA A 46 -25.53 -2.59 16.09
N TYR A 47 -25.12 -3.48 15.17
CA TYR A 47 -24.22 -4.59 15.50
C TYR A 47 -22.86 -4.11 16.00
N ASN A 48 -22.32 -3.06 15.39
CA ASN A 48 -21.03 -2.55 15.82
C ASN A 48 -21.08 -1.95 17.24
N VAL A 49 -22.14 -1.21 17.58
CA VAL A 49 -22.29 -0.68 18.95
C VAL A 49 -22.43 -1.83 19.96
N LEU A 50 -23.19 -2.87 19.60
CA LEU A 50 -23.31 -4.08 20.44
C LEU A 50 -21.96 -4.80 20.61
N GLU A 51 -21.17 -4.92 19.56
CA GLU A 51 -19.84 -5.56 19.60
C GLU A 51 -18.85 -4.75 20.46
N SER A 52 -18.79 -3.43 20.26
CA SER A 52 -17.96 -2.54 21.09
C SER A 52 -18.39 -2.55 22.56
N ALA A 53 -19.70 -2.56 22.83
CA ALA A 53 -20.21 -2.70 24.20
C ALA A 53 -19.82 -4.05 24.83
N ALA A 54 -19.83 -5.14 24.05
CA ALA A 54 -19.40 -6.46 24.48
C ALA A 54 -17.89 -6.54 24.77
N GLU A 55 -17.05 -5.83 24.00
CA GLU A 55 -15.61 -5.72 24.25
C GLU A 55 -15.31 -4.91 25.51
N LEU A 56 -15.96 -3.77 25.68
CA LEU A 56 -15.85 -2.95 26.89
C LEU A 56 -16.31 -3.72 28.13
N ALA A 57 -17.40 -4.50 28.02
CA ALA A 57 -17.87 -5.37 29.10
C ALA A 57 -16.80 -6.41 29.47
N ALA A 58 -16.21 -7.09 28.48
CA ALA A 58 -15.18 -8.09 28.70
C ALA A 58 -13.93 -7.51 29.39
N LEU A 59 -13.46 -6.34 28.95
CA LEU A 59 -12.32 -5.64 29.56
C LEU A 59 -12.57 -5.27 31.02
N ARG A 60 -13.82 -4.96 31.37
CA ARG A 60 -14.24 -4.59 32.73
C ARG A 60 -14.71 -5.78 33.58
N GLY A 61 -14.67 -7.01 33.03
CA GLY A 61 -15.18 -8.20 33.71
C GLY A 61 -16.69 -8.16 33.96
N LEU A 62 -17.43 -7.37 33.18
CA LEU A 62 -18.88 -7.24 33.27
C LEU A 62 -19.56 -8.32 32.41
N GLN A 63 -20.64 -8.88 32.94
CA GLN A 63 -21.49 -9.85 32.24
C GLN A 63 -22.77 -9.22 31.68
N ARG A 64 -22.94 -7.91 31.88
CA ARG A 64 -24.14 -7.16 31.50
C ARG A 64 -23.76 -5.87 30.80
N ILE A 65 -24.42 -5.61 29.67
CA ILE A 65 -24.37 -4.35 28.94
C ILE A 65 -25.58 -3.51 29.36
N ASP A 66 -25.33 -2.45 30.11
CA ASP A 66 -26.32 -1.45 30.48
C ASP A 66 -26.31 -0.25 29.52
N VAL A 67 -27.25 0.67 29.70
CA VAL A 67 -27.39 1.83 28.80
C VAL A 67 -26.15 2.74 28.84
N ALA A 68 -25.48 2.87 29.99
CA ALA A 68 -24.27 3.69 30.12
C ALA A 68 -23.10 3.09 29.32
N LEU A 69 -22.93 1.76 29.37
CA LEU A 69 -21.92 1.07 28.59
C LEU A 69 -22.25 1.11 27.09
N ALA A 70 -23.54 1.03 26.73
CA ALA A 70 -23.98 1.18 25.35
C ALA A 70 -23.79 2.61 24.82
N GLU A 71 -24.06 3.63 25.64
CA GLU A 71 -23.80 5.04 25.35
C GLU A 71 -22.30 5.30 25.18
N GLU A 72 -21.48 4.76 26.07
CA GLU A 72 -20.02 4.83 25.96
C GLU A 72 -19.53 4.14 24.67
N ALA A 73 -20.02 2.94 24.36
CA ALA A 73 -19.71 2.23 23.13
C ALA A 73 -20.13 3.01 21.87
N ALA A 74 -21.28 3.69 21.92
CA ALA A 74 -21.75 4.56 20.85
C ALA A 74 -20.92 5.85 20.72
N GLN A 75 -20.51 6.45 21.84
CA GLN A 75 -19.68 7.66 21.89
C GLN A 75 -18.24 7.40 21.44
N HIS A 76 -17.71 6.21 21.73
CA HIS A 76 -16.40 5.76 21.27
C HIS A 76 -16.27 5.78 19.73
N ARG A 77 -17.39 6.00 19.03
CA ARG A 77 -17.52 5.94 17.57
C ARG A 77 -18.09 7.17 16.87
N ALA A 78 -18.17 8.35 17.50
CA ALA A 78 -18.45 9.59 16.74
C ALA A 78 -17.41 9.91 15.65
N LEU A 79 -16.31 9.14 15.58
CA LEU A 79 -15.31 9.10 14.50
C LEU A 79 -15.60 7.98 13.48
N LEU A 80 -16.87 7.69 13.21
CA LEU A 80 -17.31 6.65 12.29
C LEU A 80 -16.88 6.97 10.84
N TYR A 81 -15.70 6.48 10.54
CA TYR A 81 -15.11 6.35 9.22
C TYR A 81 -16.03 5.52 8.33
N ASP A 82 -16.71 6.20 7.42
CA ASP A 82 -17.45 5.53 6.36
C ASP A 82 -16.44 4.91 5.39
N LYS A 83 -16.15 3.62 5.58
CA LYS A 83 -15.29 2.82 4.68
C LYS A 83 -15.77 2.83 3.22
N ALA A 84 -17.05 3.14 2.97
CA ALA A 84 -17.63 3.30 1.64
C ALA A 84 -17.82 4.78 1.24
N GLY A 85 -17.49 5.71 2.13
CA GLY A 85 -17.78 7.13 2.00
C GLY A 85 -16.58 7.98 1.63
N GLU A 86 -16.87 9.25 1.39
CA GLU A 86 -15.89 10.28 1.04
C GLU A 86 -14.77 10.40 2.08
N GLU A 87 -15.10 10.23 3.36
CA GLU A 87 -14.15 10.44 4.44
C GLU A 87 -13.04 9.38 4.48
N HIS A 88 -13.32 8.11 4.16
CA HIS A 88 -12.29 7.08 3.99
C HIS A 88 -11.22 7.52 2.99
N TYR A 89 -11.67 7.99 1.81
CA TYR A 89 -10.78 8.48 0.77
C TYR A 89 -10.01 9.74 1.19
N ASN A 90 -10.65 10.65 1.94
CA ASN A 90 -10.00 11.85 2.44
C ASN A 90 -8.86 11.52 3.41
N VAL A 91 -9.10 10.63 4.38
CA VAL A 91 -8.09 10.30 5.40
C VAL A 91 -6.91 9.56 4.78
N ILE A 92 -7.14 8.56 3.92
CA ILE A 92 -6.03 7.84 3.29
C ILE A 92 -5.25 8.74 2.33
N SER A 93 -5.94 9.64 1.63
CA SER A 93 -5.33 10.67 0.79
C SER A 93 -4.46 11.62 1.61
N ALA A 94 -4.92 12.04 2.78
CA ALA A 94 -4.16 12.87 3.71
C ALA A 94 -2.92 12.12 4.24
N PHE A 95 -3.06 10.87 4.65
CA PHE A 95 -1.93 10.02 5.08
C PHE A 95 -0.82 9.94 4.04
N ILE A 96 -1.18 9.64 2.78
CA ILE A 96 -0.22 9.55 1.67
C ILE A 96 0.42 10.90 1.38
N LYS A 97 -0.38 11.98 1.37
CA LYS A 97 0.13 13.34 1.12
C LYS A 97 1.05 13.81 2.23
N SER A 98 0.78 13.45 3.48
CA SER A 98 1.66 13.74 4.62
C SER A 98 3.00 13.03 4.47
N MET A 99 3.02 11.73 4.15
CA MET A 99 4.27 11.03 3.86
C MET A 99 5.00 11.66 2.65
N ARG A 100 4.28 12.00 1.58
CA ARG A 100 4.84 12.64 0.36
C ARG A 100 5.44 14.01 0.67
N GLY A 101 4.74 14.79 1.48
CA GLY A 101 5.13 16.12 1.96
C GLY A 101 6.23 16.09 3.02
N SER A 102 6.68 14.90 3.40
CA SER A 102 7.70 14.66 4.42
C SER A 102 7.34 15.20 5.81
N ASP A 103 6.07 15.03 6.18
CA ASP A 103 5.53 15.37 7.50
C ASP A 103 5.24 14.09 8.30
N PRO A 104 6.17 13.61 9.14
CA PRO A 104 6.01 12.38 9.91
C PRO A 104 4.93 12.50 10.99
N ASP A 105 4.74 13.69 11.57
CA ASP A 105 3.75 13.93 12.62
C ASP A 105 2.33 13.80 12.07
N ALA A 106 2.06 14.46 10.94
CA ALA A 106 0.78 14.33 10.25
C ALA A 106 0.56 12.92 9.70
N ALA A 107 1.61 12.25 9.21
CA ALA A 107 1.50 10.87 8.72
C ALA A 107 1.05 9.91 9.84
N VAL A 108 1.67 9.97 11.02
CA VAL A 108 1.26 9.13 12.16
C VAL A 108 -0.14 9.48 12.64
N TYR A 109 -0.51 10.77 12.68
CA TYR A 109 -1.86 11.19 13.06
C TYR A 109 -2.94 10.60 12.13
N TRP A 110 -2.79 10.75 10.82
CA TRP A 110 -3.78 10.21 9.87
C TRP A 110 -3.81 8.68 9.88
N MET A 111 -2.66 8.03 10.09
CA MET A 111 -2.58 6.59 10.28
C MET A 111 -3.39 6.13 11.50
N MET A 112 -3.15 6.74 12.65
CA MET A 112 -3.88 6.41 13.89
C MET A 112 -5.36 6.73 13.75
N ARG A 113 -5.74 7.84 13.10
CA ARG A 113 -7.15 8.15 12.82
C ARG A 113 -7.86 7.04 12.04
N MET A 114 -7.18 6.41 11.08
CA MET A 114 -7.73 5.25 10.36
C MET A 114 -7.85 4.02 11.28
N LEU A 115 -6.81 3.73 12.07
CA LEU A 115 -6.78 2.56 12.97
C LEU A 115 -7.84 2.65 14.07
N GLU A 116 -7.95 3.80 14.74
CA GLU A 116 -8.97 4.05 15.77
C GLU A 116 -10.39 3.99 15.20
N ALA A 117 -10.55 4.31 13.92
CA ALA A 117 -11.83 4.18 13.24
C ALA A 117 -12.10 2.77 12.67
N GLY A 118 -11.23 1.81 13.00
CA GLY A 118 -11.39 0.39 12.65
C GLY A 118 -10.99 0.04 11.22
N GLU A 119 -10.14 0.83 10.55
CA GLU A 119 -9.58 0.47 9.25
C GLU A 119 -8.74 -0.81 9.32
N ASP A 120 -8.77 -1.60 8.25
CA ASP A 120 -7.88 -2.77 8.11
C ASP A 120 -6.40 -2.31 8.17
N PRO A 121 -5.60 -2.74 9.16
CA PRO A 121 -4.20 -2.32 9.24
C PRO A 121 -3.38 -2.82 8.05
N LEU A 122 -3.78 -3.90 7.38
CA LEU A 122 -3.17 -4.34 6.13
C LEU A 122 -3.52 -3.42 4.95
N PHE A 123 -4.64 -2.70 4.98
CA PHE A 123 -4.94 -1.66 4.00
C PHE A 123 -3.92 -0.53 4.08
N ILE A 124 -3.65 -0.02 5.29
CA ILE A 124 -2.63 1.00 5.53
C ILE A 124 -1.26 0.50 5.05
N ALA A 125 -0.87 -0.71 5.45
CA ALA A 125 0.41 -1.31 5.05
C ALA A 125 0.53 -1.47 3.52
N ARG A 126 -0.53 -1.88 2.81
CA ARG A 126 -0.57 -1.92 1.33
C ARG A 126 -0.29 -0.55 0.72
N ARG A 127 -0.86 0.53 1.28
CA ARG A 127 -0.64 1.90 0.78
C ARG A 127 0.80 2.36 1.02
N MET A 128 1.41 1.96 2.14
CA MET A 128 2.82 2.22 2.43
C MET A 128 3.78 1.50 1.48
N VAL A 129 3.49 0.24 1.12
CA VAL A 129 4.28 -0.52 0.12
C VAL A 129 4.24 0.16 -1.25
N ILE A 130 3.06 0.61 -1.69
CA ILE A 130 2.92 1.37 -2.94
C ILE A 130 3.70 2.68 -2.86
N PHE A 131 3.53 3.43 -1.77
CA PHE A 131 4.22 4.70 -1.53
C PHE A 131 5.75 4.53 -1.58
N ALA A 132 6.30 3.49 -0.95
CA ALA A 132 7.72 3.21 -0.95
C ALA A 132 8.29 3.06 -2.37
N ALA A 133 7.55 2.44 -3.29
CA ALA A 133 7.98 2.29 -4.68
C ALA A 133 7.65 3.51 -5.57
N GLU A 134 6.55 4.22 -5.30
CA GLU A 134 6.05 5.34 -6.10
C GLU A 134 6.75 6.66 -5.79
N ASP A 135 6.95 6.96 -4.50
CA ASP A 135 7.31 8.29 -4.00
C ASP A 135 8.73 8.36 -3.40
N ILE A 136 9.33 7.22 -3.04
CA ILE A 136 10.72 7.12 -2.58
C ILE A 136 11.59 6.44 -3.65
N GLY A 137 11.13 5.30 -4.16
CA GLY A 137 11.78 4.60 -5.26
C GLY A 137 13.25 4.26 -4.95
N ASN A 138 14.14 4.55 -5.91
CA ASN A 138 15.56 4.27 -5.76
C ASN A 138 16.31 5.36 -4.99
N ALA A 139 15.65 6.43 -4.51
CA ALA A 139 16.31 7.42 -3.65
C ALA A 139 16.64 6.81 -2.28
N ASP A 140 15.82 5.85 -1.83
CA ASP A 140 16.15 4.94 -0.75
C ASP A 140 15.49 3.56 -0.99
N PRO A 141 16.20 2.62 -1.64
CA PRO A 141 15.64 1.30 -1.97
C PRO A 141 15.18 0.48 -0.76
N ARG A 142 15.66 0.81 0.45
CA ARG A 142 15.28 0.12 1.69
C ARG A 142 13.86 0.42 2.13
N ALA A 143 13.27 1.53 1.68
CA ALA A 143 11.90 1.90 2.02
C ALA A 143 10.88 0.81 1.71
N LEU A 144 11.06 0.10 0.58
CA LEU A 144 10.17 -1.01 0.21
C LEU A 144 10.30 -2.18 1.20
N MET A 145 11.52 -2.49 1.64
CA MET A 145 11.76 -3.54 2.63
C MET A 145 11.16 -3.18 3.99
N VAL A 146 11.29 -1.93 4.42
CA VAL A 146 10.68 -1.43 5.67
C VAL A 146 9.16 -1.55 5.62
N ALA A 147 8.53 -1.14 4.50
CA ALA A 147 7.08 -1.23 4.34
C ALA A 147 6.57 -2.69 4.32
N VAL A 148 7.30 -3.60 3.65
CA VAL A 148 6.97 -5.04 3.63
C VAL A 148 7.14 -5.66 5.02
N ALA A 149 8.23 -5.34 5.72
CA ALA A 149 8.46 -5.82 7.08
C ALA A 149 7.37 -5.33 8.04
N ALA A 150 6.92 -4.08 7.92
CA ALA A 150 5.79 -3.58 8.71
C ALA A 150 4.48 -4.30 8.39
N LYS A 151 4.20 -4.58 7.11
CA LYS A 151 3.06 -5.41 6.69
C LYS A 151 3.10 -6.80 7.33
N ASP A 152 4.26 -7.45 7.35
CA ASP A 152 4.41 -8.78 7.95
C ASP A 152 4.31 -8.73 9.47
N ALA A 153 4.91 -7.73 10.11
CA ALA A 153 4.84 -7.52 11.54
C ALA A 153 3.39 -7.30 12.02
N VAL A 154 2.62 -6.44 11.34
CA VAL A 154 1.19 -6.24 11.63
C VAL A 154 0.40 -7.52 11.49
N HIS A 155 0.63 -8.26 10.39
CA HIS A 155 -0.09 -9.50 10.13
C HIS A 155 0.19 -10.55 11.20
N PHE A 156 1.43 -10.63 11.67
CA PHE A 156 1.87 -11.57 12.69
C PHE A 156 1.43 -11.18 14.10
N VAL A 157 1.57 -9.91 14.47
CA VAL A 157 1.31 -9.41 15.82
C VAL A 157 -0.18 -9.16 16.08
N GLY A 158 -0.91 -8.62 15.09
CA GLY A 158 -2.28 -8.16 15.28
C GLY A 158 -2.38 -6.81 16.02
N LEU A 159 -3.58 -6.26 16.12
CA LEU A 159 -3.85 -5.04 16.90
C LEU A 159 -4.13 -5.41 18.37
N PRO A 160 -3.80 -4.53 19.34
CA PRO A 160 -3.33 -3.14 19.18
C PRO A 160 -1.82 -2.96 18.93
N GLU A 161 -0.96 -3.93 19.28
CA GLU A 161 0.50 -3.76 19.19
C GLU A 161 1.03 -3.61 17.75
N GLY A 162 0.29 -4.08 16.76
CA GLY A 162 0.56 -3.89 15.33
C GLY A 162 0.59 -2.42 14.89
N CYS A 163 0.03 -1.50 15.66
CA CYS A 163 0.17 -0.05 15.43
C CYS A 163 1.63 0.41 15.50
N ILE A 164 2.46 -0.23 16.34
CA ILE A 164 3.86 0.15 16.58
C ILE A 164 4.71 0.00 15.31
N PRO A 165 4.79 -1.19 14.66
CA PRO A 165 5.55 -1.33 13.43
C PRO A 165 4.99 -0.47 12.28
N LEU A 166 3.68 -0.20 12.24
CA LEU A 166 3.11 0.74 11.26
C LEU A 166 3.59 2.17 11.49
N ALA A 167 3.57 2.65 12.73
CA ALA A 167 4.06 3.98 13.08
C ALA A 167 5.55 4.12 12.72
N GLN A 168 6.35 3.10 13.03
CA GLN A 168 7.78 3.07 12.68
C GLN A 168 7.98 3.19 11.17
N ALA A 169 7.25 2.41 10.37
CA ALA A 169 7.39 2.49 8.93
C ALA A 169 6.81 3.80 8.35
N ALA A 170 5.72 4.34 8.89
CA ALA A 170 5.12 5.58 8.40
C ALA A 170 6.07 6.76 8.58
N THR A 171 6.70 6.85 9.75
CA THR A 171 7.71 7.89 10.04
C THR A 171 8.98 7.71 9.22
N TYR A 172 9.43 6.46 9.00
CA TYR A 172 10.54 6.18 8.09
C TYR A 172 10.24 6.68 6.66
N LEU A 173 9.08 6.31 6.10
CA LEU A 173 8.70 6.69 4.75
C LEU A 173 8.50 8.21 4.60
N ALA A 174 7.92 8.85 5.62
CA ALA A 174 7.77 10.30 5.65
C ALA A 174 9.14 11.01 5.66
N THR A 175 10.14 10.47 6.34
CA THR A 175 11.47 11.11 6.45
C THR A 175 12.48 10.69 5.37
N ALA A 176 12.19 9.65 4.59
CA ALA A 176 13.04 9.18 3.50
C ALA A 176 13.18 10.21 2.35
N PRO A 177 14.32 10.21 1.61
CA PRO A 177 14.45 11.03 0.40
C PRO A 177 13.41 10.62 -0.65
N LYS A 178 12.82 11.60 -1.33
CA LYS A 178 11.71 11.36 -2.26
C LYS A 178 12.19 11.30 -3.70
N SER A 179 11.71 10.32 -4.44
CA SER A 179 11.84 10.25 -5.89
C SER A 179 10.74 9.39 -6.50
N ASN A 180 10.11 9.92 -7.55
CA ASN A 180 9.17 9.19 -8.38
C ASN A 180 9.76 8.78 -9.74
N ALA A 181 11.09 8.86 -9.91
CA ALA A 181 11.75 8.64 -11.19
C ALA A 181 11.49 7.25 -11.77
N ALA A 182 11.53 6.20 -10.95
CA ALA A 182 11.23 4.83 -11.38
C ALA A 182 9.75 4.67 -11.78
N TYR A 183 8.83 5.28 -11.03
CA TYR A 183 7.40 5.28 -11.34
C TYR A 183 7.10 5.99 -12.67
N ARG A 184 7.70 7.17 -12.88
CA ARG A 184 7.59 7.92 -14.15
C ARG A 184 8.16 7.14 -15.32
N ALA A 185 9.28 6.43 -15.14
CA ALA A 185 9.86 5.58 -16.16
C ALA A 185 8.90 4.46 -16.58
N MET A 186 8.26 3.79 -15.61
CA MET A 186 7.26 2.76 -15.87
C MET A 186 6.06 3.31 -16.64
N LEU A 187 5.52 4.46 -16.24
CA LEU A 187 4.39 5.09 -16.93
C LEU A 187 4.72 5.43 -18.39
N ALA A 188 5.90 6.02 -18.64
CA ALA A 188 6.34 6.38 -19.98
C ALA A 188 6.57 5.15 -20.88
N ALA A 189 7.18 4.08 -20.36
CA ALA A 189 7.34 2.83 -21.10
C ALA A 189 5.99 2.18 -21.41
N LYS A 190 5.04 2.19 -20.45
CA LYS A 190 3.69 1.67 -20.64
C LYS A 190 2.91 2.41 -21.73
N GLU A 191 3.09 3.72 -21.82
CA GLU A 191 2.50 4.54 -22.88
C GLU A 191 3.07 4.17 -24.26
N ASP A 192 4.39 4.05 -24.37
CA ASP A 192 5.04 3.68 -25.64
C ASP A 192 4.63 2.27 -26.10
N VAL A 193 4.53 1.29 -25.20
CA VAL A 193 4.03 -0.06 -25.53
C VAL A 193 2.60 -0.02 -26.05
N ARG A 194 1.72 0.79 -25.43
CA ARG A 194 0.33 0.93 -25.88
C ARG A 194 0.22 1.60 -27.25
N ARG A 195 1.09 2.57 -27.52
CA ARG A 195 1.06 3.37 -28.75
C ARG A 195 1.71 2.65 -29.94
N LEU A 196 2.84 1.99 -29.71
CA LEU A 196 3.67 1.40 -30.77
C LEU A 196 3.40 -0.11 -30.96
N GLY A 197 2.70 -0.74 -30.01
CA GLY A 197 2.46 -2.18 -30.04
C GLY A 197 3.72 -3.00 -29.74
N PRO A 198 3.75 -4.29 -30.14
CA PRO A 198 4.85 -5.19 -29.83
C PRO A 198 6.01 -5.02 -30.84
N LEU A 199 6.83 -4.00 -30.63
CA LEU A 199 8.06 -3.81 -31.41
C LEU A 199 8.96 -5.07 -31.35
N PRO A 200 9.64 -5.44 -32.44
CA PRO A 200 10.45 -6.64 -32.48
C PRO A 200 11.67 -6.53 -31.56
N VAL A 201 12.00 -7.63 -30.87
CA VAL A 201 13.26 -7.74 -30.12
C VAL A 201 14.44 -7.67 -31.12
N PRO A 202 15.46 -6.82 -30.90
CA PRO A 202 16.66 -6.78 -31.74
C PRO A 202 17.31 -8.17 -31.89
N LEU A 203 17.82 -8.50 -33.08
CA LEU A 203 18.34 -9.85 -33.39
C LEU A 203 19.43 -10.31 -32.41
N HIS A 204 20.34 -9.42 -32.03
CA HIS A 204 21.44 -9.71 -31.09
C HIS A 204 20.96 -9.98 -29.67
N LEU A 205 19.72 -9.61 -29.30
CA LEU A 205 19.12 -9.93 -28.00
C LEU A 205 18.24 -11.19 -28.01
N ARG A 206 17.98 -11.77 -29.19
CA ARG A 206 17.14 -12.96 -29.30
C ARG A 206 17.90 -14.21 -28.86
N ASN A 207 17.18 -15.11 -28.19
CA ASN A 207 17.70 -16.45 -27.91
C ASN A 207 17.75 -17.29 -29.21
N ALA A 208 18.77 -18.14 -29.35
CA ALA A 208 18.97 -19.00 -30.53
C ALA A 208 19.08 -20.50 -30.17
N PRO A 209 18.05 -21.10 -29.55
CA PRO A 209 18.12 -22.49 -29.06
C PRO A 209 18.16 -23.54 -30.17
N THR A 210 17.64 -23.25 -31.37
CA THR A 210 17.59 -24.22 -32.48
C THR A 210 18.69 -23.94 -33.53
N PRO A 211 19.10 -24.95 -34.33
CA PRO A 211 20.02 -24.73 -35.46
C PRO A 211 19.51 -23.67 -36.44
N LEU A 212 18.23 -23.74 -36.81
CA LEU A 212 17.60 -22.77 -37.71
C LEU A 212 17.68 -21.34 -37.17
N MET A 213 17.45 -21.12 -35.86
CA MET A 213 17.55 -19.78 -35.26
C MET A 213 18.98 -19.22 -35.31
N ARG A 214 20.00 -20.07 -35.10
CA ARG A 214 21.41 -19.68 -35.23
C ARG A 214 21.79 -19.32 -36.67
N GLU A 215 21.28 -20.09 -37.64
CA GLU A 215 21.44 -19.82 -39.07
C GLU A 215 20.79 -18.48 -39.45
N LEU A 216 19.61 -18.18 -38.91
CA LEU A 216 18.91 -16.90 -39.06
C LEU A 216 19.55 -15.73 -38.27
N GLY A 217 20.69 -15.97 -37.60
CA GLY A 217 21.48 -14.93 -36.94
C GLY A 217 20.95 -14.47 -35.58
N TYR A 218 20.09 -15.24 -34.93
CA TYR A 218 19.58 -14.89 -33.60
C TYR A 218 20.73 -14.92 -32.60
N GLY A 219 20.83 -13.90 -31.75
CA GLY A 219 21.92 -13.73 -30.79
C GLY A 219 23.28 -13.39 -31.42
N ARG A 220 23.38 -13.30 -32.75
CA ARG A 220 24.65 -12.96 -33.41
C ARG A 220 25.04 -11.53 -33.07
N GLY A 221 26.28 -11.34 -32.65
CA GLY A 221 26.82 -10.03 -32.27
C GLY A 221 26.38 -9.56 -30.88
N TYR A 222 25.77 -10.42 -30.06
CA TYR A 222 25.51 -10.11 -28.65
C TYR A 222 26.82 -9.83 -27.91
N GLU A 223 26.88 -8.71 -27.20
CA GLU A 223 28.02 -8.36 -26.36
C GLU A 223 27.74 -8.78 -24.91
N TYR A 224 28.45 -9.80 -24.43
CA TYR A 224 28.32 -10.24 -23.04
C TYR A 224 29.04 -9.26 -22.12
N ALA A 225 28.27 -8.43 -21.41
CA ALA A 225 28.79 -7.31 -20.64
C ALA A 225 29.89 -7.70 -19.63
N HIS A 226 29.81 -8.90 -19.03
CA HIS A 226 30.78 -9.34 -18.03
C HIS A 226 32.20 -9.53 -18.59
N ASP A 227 32.33 -9.82 -19.88
CA ASP A 227 33.64 -9.98 -20.56
C ASP A 227 34.24 -8.62 -20.97
N LEU A 228 33.49 -7.53 -20.82
CA LEU A 228 33.93 -6.19 -21.20
C LEU A 228 34.42 -5.38 -19.99
N PRO A 229 35.36 -4.43 -20.19
CA PRO A 229 35.85 -3.57 -19.12
C PRO A 229 34.73 -2.81 -18.40
N GLY A 230 34.75 -2.87 -17.06
CA GLY A 230 33.75 -2.25 -16.21
C GLY A 230 32.39 -2.96 -16.22
N HIS A 231 32.33 -4.19 -16.75
CA HIS A 231 31.12 -4.99 -16.89
C HIS A 231 29.99 -4.26 -17.64
N PHE A 232 30.33 -3.53 -18.70
CA PHE A 232 29.41 -2.67 -19.43
C PHE A 232 29.61 -2.73 -20.95
N THR A 233 28.50 -2.89 -21.67
CA THR A 233 28.41 -2.71 -23.12
C THR A 233 27.63 -1.43 -23.47
N ASP A 234 28.10 -0.73 -24.49
CA ASP A 234 27.39 0.38 -25.14
C ASP A 234 26.49 -0.08 -26.31
N GLN A 235 26.30 -1.39 -26.48
CA GLN A 235 25.38 -1.97 -27.46
C GLN A 235 23.94 -1.46 -27.21
N PRO A 236 23.21 -1.04 -28.25
CA PRO A 236 21.81 -0.64 -28.09
C PRO A 236 20.95 -1.85 -27.71
N HIS A 237 20.02 -1.65 -26.78
CA HIS A 237 19.11 -2.71 -26.30
C HIS A 237 17.64 -2.44 -26.64
N LEU A 238 17.27 -1.18 -26.86
CA LEU A 238 15.93 -0.84 -27.33
C LEU A 238 15.79 -1.16 -28.83
N PRO A 239 14.57 -1.46 -29.31
CA PRO A 239 14.27 -1.51 -30.74
C PRO A 239 14.66 -0.21 -31.45
N ALA A 240 14.88 -0.28 -32.76
CA ALA A 240 15.32 0.87 -33.57
C ALA A 240 14.34 2.06 -33.46
N GLU A 241 13.05 1.79 -33.39
CA GLU A 241 11.98 2.78 -33.25
C GLU A 241 12.02 3.52 -31.90
N LEU A 242 12.71 2.96 -30.91
CA LEU A 242 12.90 3.53 -29.57
C LEU A 242 14.36 3.95 -29.33
N GLN A 243 15.20 4.00 -30.37
CA GLN A 243 16.58 4.42 -30.23
C GLN A 243 16.67 5.85 -29.66
N GLY A 244 17.53 6.03 -28.65
CA GLY A 244 17.67 7.31 -27.93
C GLY A 244 16.58 7.59 -26.90
N ARG A 245 15.51 6.79 -26.82
CA ARG A 245 14.47 6.97 -25.81
C ARG A 245 15.04 6.74 -24.41
N THR A 246 14.80 7.71 -23.52
CA THR A 246 15.20 7.64 -22.11
C THR A 246 13.96 7.63 -21.24
N TYR A 247 13.76 6.53 -20.50
CA TYR A 247 12.63 6.40 -19.57
C TYR A 247 13.01 6.79 -18.14
N TYR A 248 14.14 6.30 -17.64
CA TYR A 248 14.56 6.49 -16.27
C TYR A 248 15.50 7.68 -16.16
N ILE A 249 15.03 8.75 -15.51
CA ILE A 249 15.79 9.97 -15.23
C ILE A 249 15.85 10.08 -13.69
N PRO A 250 16.91 9.56 -13.04
CA PRO A 250 17.03 9.63 -11.59
C PRO A 250 17.08 11.08 -11.11
N SER A 251 16.60 11.31 -9.90
CA SER A 251 16.75 12.56 -9.18
C SER A 251 18.16 12.72 -8.61
N ASP A 252 18.40 13.86 -7.95
CA ASP A 252 19.60 14.12 -7.14
C ASP A 252 19.42 13.72 -5.66
N GLN A 253 18.31 13.07 -5.31
CA GLN A 253 17.95 12.73 -3.95
C GLN A 253 18.50 11.36 -3.54
N GLY A 254 19.01 11.27 -2.31
CA GLY A 254 19.46 10.02 -1.71
C GLY A 254 20.45 9.24 -2.59
N GLU A 255 20.20 7.95 -2.75
CA GLU A 255 21.05 7.04 -3.53
C GLU A 255 20.95 7.29 -5.05
N GLU A 256 19.90 7.98 -5.54
CA GLU A 256 19.76 8.25 -6.98
C GLU A 256 20.82 9.19 -7.52
N LYS A 257 21.45 10.02 -6.68
CA LYS A 257 22.57 10.87 -7.12
C LYS A 257 23.71 10.05 -7.73
N ALA A 258 24.14 8.99 -7.04
CA ALA A 258 25.20 8.10 -7.52
C ALA A 258 24.74 7.30 -8.76
N ILE A 259 23.45 6.96 -8.84
CA ILE A 259 22.85 6.30 -10.00
C ILE A 259 22.88 7.25 -11.21
N ALA A 260 22.50 8.52 -11.03
CA ALA A 260 22.51 9.54 -12.07
C ALA A 260 23.91 9.76 -12.66
N GLU A 261 24.93 9.87 -11.79
CA GLU A 261 26.33 10.01 -12.20
C GLU A 261 26.79 8.81 -13.04
N ARG A 262 26.47 7.59 -12.60
CA ARG A 262 26.81 6.35 -13.34
C ARG A 262 26.09 6.29 -14.70
N LEU A 263 24.80 6.61 -14.73
CA LEU A 263 24.01 6.60 -15.96
C LEU A 263 24.51 7.66 -16.96
N ALA A 264 24.94 8.84 -16.49
CA ALA A 264 25.49 9.87 -17.35
C ALA A 264 26.75 9.38 -18.08
N GLN A 265 27.68 8.74 -17.35
CA GLN A 265 28.89 8.14 -17.94
C GLN A 265 28.56 7.08 -18.99
N TRP A 266 27.60 6.20 -18.70
CA TRP A 266 27.17 5.15 -19.63
C TRP A 266 26.45 5.69 -20.86
N ARG A 267 25.64 6.75 -20.72
CA ARG A 267 24.96 7.41 -21.83
C ARG A 267 25.94 8.11 -22.76
N GLU A 268 26.97 8.76 -22.20
CA GLU A 268 28.00 9.40 -23.01
C GLU A 268 28.79 8.38 -23.85
N ARG A 269 29.14 7.22 -23.27
CA ARG A 269 29.78 6.12 -24.01
C ARG A 269 28.91 5.62 -25.18
N ARG A 270 27.61 5.44 -24.93
CA ARG A 270 26.64 5.03 -25.97
C ARG A 270 26.49 6.06 -27.08
N ARG A 271 26.52 7.35 -26.74
CA ARG A 271 26.48 8.43 -27.74
C ARG A 271 27.69 8.38 -28.66
N LYS A 272 28.91 8.30 -28.08
CA LYS A 272 30.15 8.23 -28.87
C LYS A 272 30.17 7.05 -29.84
N ARG A 273 29.74 5.86 -29.42
CA ARG A 273 29.60 4.70 -30.32
C ARG A 273 28.64 4.95 -31.48
N SER A 274 27.56 5.70 -31.25
CA SER A 274 26.61 6.05 -32.30
C SER A 274 27.13 7.08 -33.29
N ASP A 275 28.07 7.94 -32.87
CA ASP A 275 28.70 8.94 -33.74
C ASP A 275 29.81 8.30 -34.61
N ASP A 276 30.42 7.22 -34.12
CA ASP A 276 31.49 6.47 -34.80
C ASP A 276 30.97 5.38 -35.76
N ALA A 277 29.66 5.08 -35.76
CA ALA A 277 29.02 3.99 -36.51
C ALA A 277 28.19 4.49 -37.70
#